data_AF-A0A843I9F9-F1
#
_entry.id   AF-A0A843I9F9-F1
#
_cell.length_a   1.000
_cell.length_b   1.000
_cell.length_c   1.000
_cell.angle_alpha   90.00
_cell.angle_beta   90.00
_cell.angle_gamma   90.00
#
_symmetry.space_group_name_H-M   'P 1'
#
loop_
_entity.id
_entity.type
_entity.pdbx_description
1 polymer ?
#
loop_
_entity_poly.entity_id
_entity_poly.type
_entity_poly.pdbx_seq_one_letter_code
_entity_poly.pdbx_strand_id
1 'polypeptide(L)'
;FFNLKDHLWTLFLYEKGIFKIPQNLKDDVIYDGCNCGNSHLTILPTGDVFACRRMDSKVGNALTERIFDIFTGDKMNEYRRFEEFEKCSKCELLRFCRGCPAVSYGYTHNMYSPDPQCWKEV
;
A
#
# COMPACT_ATOMS: atom_id res chain seq x y z
N PHE A 1 -23.46 -2.52 -5.72
CA PHE A 1 -22.05 -2.47 -6.15
C PHE A 1 -21.25 -3.35 -5.21
N PHE A 2 -20.50 -4.33 -5.72
CA PHE A 2 -19.66 -5.20 -4.90
C PHE A 2 -18.23 -4.65 -4.94
N ASN A 3 -17.65 -4.35 -3.77
CA ASN A 3 -16.29 -3.82 -3.69
C ASN A 3 -15.29 -4.97 -3.89
N LEU A 4 -14.58 -4.94 -5.00
CA LEU A 4 -13.49 -5.87 -5.29
C LEU A 4 -12.22 -5.39 -4.59
N LYS A 5 -11.57 -6.27 -3.83
CA LYS A 5 -10.32 -5.95 -3.14
C LYS A 5 -9.17 -5.91 -4.17
N ASP A 6 -8.61 -4.73 -4.39
CA ASP A 6 -7.48 -4.39 -5.25
C ASP A 6 -6.47 -5.54 -5.54
N HIS A 7 -5.70 -5.97 -4.55
CA HIS A 7 -4.65 -7.01 -4.68
C HIS A 7 -5.16 -8.42 -5.00
N LEU A 8 -6.46 -8.69 -4.89
CA LEU A 8 -7.06 -9.97 -5.29
C LEU A 8 -7.64 -9.93 -6.71
N TRP A 9 -8.05 -8.74 -7.19
CA TRP A 9 -8.85 -8.61 -8.41
C TRP A 9 -8.20 -7.79 -9.52
N THR A 10 -7.35 -6.81 -9.22
CA THR A 10 -6.77 -5.91 -10.23
C THR A 10 -6.00 -6.68 -11.29
N LEU A 11 -5.15 -7.63 -10.86
CA LEU A 11 -4.40 -8.49 -11.77
C LEU A 11 -5.32 -9.35 -12.62
N PHE A 12 -6.30 -10.02 -12.00
CA PHE A 12 -7.28 -10.84 -12.72
C PHE A 12 -8.05 -10.02 -13.77
N LEU A 13 -8.55 -8.84 -13.39
CA LEU A 13 -9.28 -7.97 -14.30
C LEU A 13 -8.40 -7.43 -15.44
N TYR A 14 -7.12 -7.17 -15.15
CA TYR A 14 -6.13 -6.78 -16.16
C TYR A 14 -5.88 -7.90 -17.16
N GLU A 15 -5.65 -9.13 -16.68
CA GLU A 15 -5.44 -10.32 -17.51
C GLU A 15 -6.67 -10.66 -18.38
N LYS A 16 -7.88 -10.32 -17.92
CA LYS A 16 -9.12 -10.44 -18.70
C LYS A 16 -9.38 -9.26 -19.64
N GLY A 17 -8.51 -8.25 -19.66
CA GLY A 17 -8.67 -7.04 -20.47
C GLY A 17 -9.84 -6.14 -20.04
N ILE A 18 -10.42 -6.39 -18.87
CA ILE A 18 -11.52 -5.60 -18.28
C ILE A 18 -10.95 -4.34 -17.64
N PHE A 19 -9.88 -4.48 -16.86
CA PHE A 19 -9.08 -3.35 -16.39
C PHE A 19 -8.00 -3.02 -17.41
N LYS A 20 -7.88 -1.74 -17.77
CA LYS A 20 -6.84 -1.24 -18.65
C LYS A 20 -6.13 -0.10 -17.95
N ILE A 21 -4.80 -0.11 -18.01
CA ILE A 21 -3.99 0.98 -17.50
C ILE A 21 -4.31 2.24 -18.34
N PRO A 22 -4.79 3.34 -17.73
CA PRO A 22 -5.10 4.55 -18.47
C PRO A 22 -3.86 5.12 -19.17
N GLN A 23 -4.08 5.85 -20.27
CA GLN A 23 -3.03 6.63 -20.92
C GLN A 23 -2.79 7.94 -20.17
N ASN A 24 -1.61 8.56 -20.35
CA ASN A 24 -1.24 9.86 -19.76
C ASN A 24 -1.19 9.88 -18.22
N LEU A 25 -0.76 8.77 -17.61
CA LEU A 25 -0.49 8.73 -16.18
C LEU A 25 0.81 9.47 -15.85
N LYS A 26 0.87 10.09 -14.67
CA LYS A 26 2.10 10.61 -14.10
C LYS A 26 2.91 9.46 -13.51
N ASP A 27 4.21 9.44 -13.77
CA ASP A 27 5.07 8.30 -13.41
C ASP A 27 5.24 8.13 -11.90
N ASP A 28 5.18 9.24 -11.16
CA ASP A 28 5.38 9.32 -9.71
C ASP A 28 4.08 9.23 -8.88
N VAL A 29 2.94 8.96 -9.52
CA VAL A 29 1.64 8.93 -8.85
C VAL A 29 1.13 7.51 -8.66
N ILE A 30 0.79 7.17 -7.42
CA ILE A 30 0.01 5.99 -7.07
C ILE A 30 -1.48 6.32 -7.24
N TYR A 31 -2.17 5.54 -8.08
CA TYR A 31 -3.56 5.82 -8.47
C TYR A 31 -4.58 4.97 -7.71
N ASP A 32 -4.23 3.72 -7.38
CA ASP A 32 -5.13 2.80 -6.67
C ASP A 32 -4.31 1.76 -5.90
N GLY A 33 -4.96 0.88 -5.16
CA GLY A 33 -4.37 -0.21 -4.40
C GLY A 33 -4.33 0.06 -2.89
N CYS A 34 -3.34 -0.51 -2.20
CA CYS A 34 -3.18 -0.26 -0.78
C CYS A 34 -2.98 1.24 -0.49
N ASN A 35 -3.79 1.78 0.44
CA ASN A 35 -3.76 3.19 0.86
C ASN A 35 -2.83 3.46 2.05
N CYS A 36 -2.11 2.45 2.57
CA CYS A 36 -1.17 2.59 3.68
C CYS A 36 -0.20 3.73 3.42
N GLY A 37 -0.19 4.75 4.29
CA GLY A 37 0.66 5.93 4.14
C GLY A 37 0.26 6.88 3.00
N ASN A 38 -0.54 6.47 2.01
CA ASN A 38 -0.95 7.34 0.91
C ASN A 38 -2.21 8.15 1.22
N SER A 39 -3.29 7.47 1.62
CA SER A 39 -4.59 8.10 1.89
C SER A 39 -5.28 7.48 3.11
N HIS A 40 -4.51 6.72 3.90
CA HIS A 40 -4.98 6.03 5.10
C HIS A 40 -3.95 6.16 6.21
N LEU A 41 -4.44 6.44 7.41
CA LEU A 41 -3.77 6.22 8.69
C LEU A 41 -4.81 5.72 9.70
N THR A 42 -4.37 5.18 10.84
CA THR A 42 -5.27 4.79 11.94
C THR A 42 -4.83 5.44 13.23
N ILE A 43 -5.78 5.92 14.03
CA ILE A 43 -5.53 6.45 15.37
C ILE A 43 -6.28 5.58 16.38
N LEU A 44 -5.60 5.08 17.40
CA LEU A 44 -6.21 4.33 18.51
C LEU A 44 -6.65 5.29 19.63
N PRO A 45 -7.53 4.86 20.56
CA PRO A 45 -7.96 5.69 21.69
C PRO A 45 -6.83 6.19 22.59
N THR A 46 -5.67 5.52 22.57
CA THR A 46 -4.45 5.94 23.28
C THR A 46 -3.73 7.11 22.60
N GLY A 47 -4.21 7.58 21.44
CA GLY A 47 -3.55 8.55 20.59
C GLY A 47 -2.57 7.94 19.59
N ASP A 48 -2.20 6.67 19.75
CA ASP A 48 -1.20 6.04 18.88
C ASP A 48 -1.66 6.01 17.42
N VAL A 49 -0.78 6.51 16.55
CA VAL A 49 -1.01 6.61 15.11
C VAL A 49 -0.23 5.51 14.40
N PHE A 50 -0.90 4.79 13.50
CA PHE A 50 -0.35 3.72 12.69
C PHE A 50 -0.53 4.01 11.20
N ALA A 51 0.48 3.68 10.39
CA ALA A 51 0.34 3.71 8.94
C ALA A 51 -0.68 2.66 8.45
N CYS A 52 -0.66 1.47 9.05
CA CYS A 52 -1.65 0.42 8.83
C CYS A 52 -1.91 -0.36 10.13
N ARG A 53 -3.14 -0.34 10.64
CA ARG A 53 -3.49 -1.06 11.88
C ARG A 53 -3.35 -2.60 11.83
N ARG A 54 -2.99 -3.18 10.68
CA ARG A 54 -2.89 -4.64 10.46
C ARG A 54 -1.45 -5.17 10.52
N MET A 55 -0.48 -4.30 10.79
CA MET A 55 0.94 -4.66 10.93
C MET A 55 1.60 -3.71 11.93
N ASP A 56 2.79 -4.07 12.41
CA ASP A 56 3.55 -3.22 13.33
C ASP A 56 4.05 -1.97 12.59
N SER A 57 3.32 -0.88 12.75
CA SER A 57 3.52 0.34 11.94
C SER A 57 3.20 1.63 12.70
N LYS A 58 3.52 1.67 13.99
CA LYS A 58 3.33 2.88 14.80
C LYS A 58 4.25 3.99 14.28
N VAL A 59 3.66 5.12 13.91
CA VAL A 59 4.36 6.27 13.33
C VAL A 59 4.36 7.51 14.23
N GLY A 60 3.52 7.56 15.26
CA GLY A 60 3.48 8.70 16.19
C GLY A 60 2.35 8.61 17.21
N ASN A 61 2.06 9.71 17.89
CA ASN A 61 0.91 9.84 18.79
C ASN A 61 0.21 11.21 18.63
N ALA A 62 -1.08 11.19 18.30
CA ALA A 62 -1.89 12.36 18.00
C ALA A 62 -2.24 13.24 19.22
N LEU A 63 -1.98 12.76 20.45
CA LEU A 63 -2.13 13.55 21.67
C LEU A 63 -0.90 14.44 21.94
N THR A 64 0.24 14.10 21.35
CA THR A 64 1.53 14.80 21.58
C THR A 64 2.10 15.46 20.34
N GLU A 65 1.69 15.05 19.14
CA GLU A 65 2.22 15.52 17.86
C GLU A 65 1.08 15.97 16.93
N ARG A 66 1.35 16.91 16.01
CA ARG A 66 0.35 17.31 15.01
C ARG A 66 0.18 16.20 13.98
N ILE A 67 -1.06 15.82 13.68
CA ILE A 67 -1.36 14.77 12.69
C ILE A 67 -0.74 15.08 11.33
N PHE A 68 -0.72 16.35 10.92
CA PHE A 68 -0.08 16.77 9.68
C PHE A 68 1.40 16.38 9.65
N ASP A 69 2.14 16.68 10.73
CA ASP A 69 3.58 16.37 10.82
C ASP A 69 3.83 14.86 10.87
N ILE A 70 2.99 14.10 11.58
CA ILE A 70 3.07 12.63 11.58
C ILE A 70 2.87 12.11 10.15
N PHE A 71 1.85 12.62 9.44
CA PHE A 71 1.50 12.13 8.12
C PHE A 71 2.53 12.51 7.05
N THR A 72 3.10 13.71 7.10
CA THR A 72 4.13 14.15 6.12
C THR A 72 5.55 13.82 6.55
N GLY A 73 5.75 13.31 7.77
CA GLY A 73 7.06 13.03 8.34
C GLY A 73 7.69 11.71 7.88
N ASP A 74 8.97 11.56 8.20
CA ASP A 74 9.82 10.47 7.71
C ASP A 74 9.29 9.08 8.09
N LYS A 75 8.78 8.91 9.32
CA LYS A 75 8.19 7.64 9.77
C LYS A 75 7.03 7.18 8.89
N MET A 76 6.23 8.10 8.35
CA MET A 76 5.16 7.76 7.40
C MET A 76 5.71 7.57 5.98
N ASN A 77 6.77 8.30 5.60
CA ASN A 77 7.46 8.13 4.32
C ASN A 77 8.10 6.75 4.16
N GLU A 78 8.46 6.07 5.27
CA GLU A 78 8.88 4.66 5.26
C GLU A 78 7.86 3.71 4.63
N TYR A 79 6.58 4.10 4.51
CA TYR A 79 5.51 3.30 3.88
C TYR A 79 5.19 3.75 2.44
N ARG A 80 5.90 4.78 1.93
CA ARG A 80 5.73 5.37 0.60
C ARG A 80 6.89 5.06 -0.36
N ARG A 81 7.81 4.18 0.03
CA ARG A 81 8.95 3.76 -0.80
C ARG A 81 8.52 2.68 -1.78
N PHE A 82 7.67 3.05 -2.75
CA PHE A 82 7.03 2.10 -3.67
C PHE A 82 8.03 1.36 -4.58
N GLU A 83 9.22 1.91 -4.74
CA GLU A 83 10.36 1.33 -5.43
C GLU A 83 11.00 0.16 -4.67
N GLU A 84 10.84 0.08 -3.35
CA GLU A 84 11.43 -0.99 -2.53
C GLU A 84 10.63 -2.30 -2.58
N PHE A 85 9.43 -2.33 -3.16
CA PHE A 85 8.67 -3.57 -3.34
C PHE A 85 9.44 -4.54 -4.26
N GLU A 86 9.92 -5.65 -3.69
CA GLU A 86 10.89 -6.57 -4.33
C GLU A 86 10.45 -7.07 -5.71
N LYS A 87 9.16 -7.41 -5.82
CA LYS A 87 8.51 -7.89 -7.05
C LYS A 87 7.72 -6.78 -7.75
N CYS A 88 6.91 -6.04 -7.00
CA CYS A 88 5.95 -5.12 -7.59
C CYS A 88 6.60 -3.89 -8.23
N SER A 89 7.81 -3.49 -7.82
CA SER A 89 8.58 -2.39 -8.44
C SER A 89 8.85 -2.60 -9.93
N LYS A 90 8.88 -3.86 -10.39
CA LYS A 90 9.10 -4.25 -11.79
C LYS A 90 7.79 -4.50 -12.55
N CYS A 91 6.65 -4.46 -11.87
CA CYS A 91 5.35 -4.82 -12.42
C CYS A 91 4.64 -3.60 -13.00
N GLU A 92 4.00 -3.74 -14.17
CA GLU A 92 3.27 -2.64 -14.80
C GLU A 92 2.05 -2.18 -13.99
N LEU A 93 1.58 -3.02 -13.06
CA LEU A 93 0.48 -2.72 -12.14
C LEU A 93 0.94 -2.10 -10.80
N LEU A 94 2.21 -1.68 -10.67
CA LEU A 94 2.73 -1.03 -9.46
C LEU A 94 1.84 0.12 -9.00
N ARG A 95 1.28 0.92 -9.90
CA ARG A 95 0.46 2.09 -9.53
C ARG A 95 -0.98 1.76 -9.09
N PHE A 96 -1.40 0.49 -9.15
CA PHE A 96 -2.80 0.09 -8.96
C PHE A 96 -3.01 -1.08 -7.98
N CYS A 97 -2.01 -1.91 -7.73
CA CYS A 97 -2.17 -3.14 -6.94
C CYS A 97 -1.20 -3.21 -5.76
N ARG A 98 0.09 -3.55 -6.03
CA ARG A 98 1.19 -3.69 -5.04
C ARG A 98 1.01 -4.77 -3.97
N GLY A 99 -0.05 -5.57 -4.01
CA GLY A 99 -0.33 -6.49 -2.91
C GLY A 99 -0.86 -5.80 -1.66
N CYS A 100 -1.11 -6.58 -0.62
CA CYS A 100 -1.40 -6.07 0.72
C CYS A 100 -0.12 -6.15 1.59
N PRO A 101 0.55 -5.02 1.91
CA PRO A 101 1.80 -5.04 2.70
C PRO A 101 1.65 -5.71 4.06
N ALA A 102 0.46 -5.63 4.68
CA ALA A 102 0.18 -6.31 5.94
C ALA A 102 0.10 -7.84 5.80
N VAL A 103 -0.31 -8.38 4.64
CA VAL A 103 -0.29 -9.83 4.37
C VAL A 103 1.16 -10.28 4.18
N SER A 104 1.94 -9.56 3.36
CA SER A 104 3.38 -9.83 3.20
C SER A 104 4.12 -9.81 4.53
N TYR A 105 3.87 -8.78 5.36
CA TYR A 105 4.47 -8.65 6.69
C TYR A 105 4.07 -9.80 7.62
N GLY A 106 2.80 -10.22 7.61
CA GLY A 106 2.34 -11.36 8.41
C GLY A 106 2.99 -12.69 8.01
N TYR A 107 3.42 -12.82 6.75
CA TYR A 107 4.05 -14.05 6.23
C TYR A 107 5.58 -14.04 6.34
N THR A 108 6.22 -12.89 6.14
CA THR A 108 7.69 -12.77 5.97
C THR A 108 8.35 -11.85 6.99
N HIS A 109 7.58 -11.11 7.78
CA HIS A 109 8.03 -9.96 8.58
C HIS A 109 8.67 -8.82 7.74
N ASN A 110 8.46 -8.82 6.42
CA ASN A 110 8.83 -7.75 5.52
C ASN A 110 7.61 -7.30 4.70
N MET A 111 7.24 -6.03 4.81
CA MET A 111 6.09 -5.48 4.07
C MET A 111 6.37 -5.27 2.58
N TYR A 112 7.65 -5.19 2.19
CA TYR A 112 8.11 -5.01 0.81
C TYR A 112 8.29 -6.33 0.05
N SER A 113 8.19 -7.46 0.75
CA SER A 113 8.21 -8.78 0.11
C SER A 113 6.94 -9.02 -0.70
N PRO A 114 7.00 -9.91 -1.71
CA PRO A 114 5.85 -10.23 -2.56
C PRO A 114 4.66 -10.70 -1.73
N ASP A 115 3.46 -10.20 -2.06
CA ASP A 115 2.22 -10.74 -1.50
C ASP A 115 2.11 -12.22 -1.90
N PRO A 116 2.05 -13.16 -0.94
CA PRO A 116 2.01 -14.60 -1.22
C PRO A 116 0.76 -15.03 -2.00
N GLN A 117 -0.25 -14.16 -2.11
CA GLN A 117 -1.47 -14.42 -2.88
C GLN A 117 -1.34 -14.04 -4.37
N CYS A 118 -0.27 -13.33 -4.76
CA CYS A 118 -0.08 -12.82 -6.11
C CYS A 118 0.61 -13.84 -7.04
N TRP A 119 -0.08 -14.27 -8.10
CA TRP A 119 0.39 -15.30 -9.04
C TRP A 119 1.20 -14.79 -10.24
N LYS A 120 1.25 -13.47 -10.48
CA LYS A 120 1.95 -12.92 -11.66
C LYS A 120 3.46 -13.12 -11.56
N GLU A 121 4.12 -13.53 -12.64
CA GLU A 121 5.58 -13.49 -12.77
C GLU A 121 6.01 -12.15 -13.37
N VAL A 122 7.15 -11.61 -12.93
CA VAL A 122 7.66 -10.27 -13.27
C VAL A 122 9.16 -10.32 -13.49
#